data_AF-A0A452ZMH9-F1
#
_entry.id   AF-A0A452ZMH9-F1
#
_cell.length_a   1.000
_cell.length_b   1.000
_cell.length_c   1.000
_cell.angle_alpha   90.00
_cell.angle_beta   90.00
_cell.angle_gamma   90.00
#
_symmetry.space_group_name_H-M   'P 1'
#
loop_
_entity.id
_entity.type
_entity.pdbx_description
1 polymer ?
#
loop_
_entity_poly.entity_id
_entity_poly.type
_entity_poly.pdbx_seq_one_letter_code
_entity_poly.pdbx_strand_id
1 'polypeptide(L)'
;MKGPIHVYYQLENFYQNHRRYVQSRSDQQLRDKDYKDPKAVAKACDPEATTGDGSLIVPCGLIAWSLFNDTYAFSVNKKSVTVNKKDIAWASDKNSKFGSNVFPVNFQK
;
A
#
# COMPACT_ATOMS: atom_id res chain seq x y z
N MET A 1 23.60 18.86 -9.05
CA MET A 1 23.67 17.63 -8.23
C MET A 1 24.24 16.51 -9.08
N LYS A 2 25.18 15.70 -8.56
CA LYS A 2 25.67 14.51 -9.26
C LYS A 2 24.71 13.35 -8.96
N GLY A 3 24.30 12.63 -10.00
CA GLY A 3 23.39 11.48 -9.85
C GLY A 3 24.07 10.26 -9.21
N PRO A 4 23.27 9.28 -8.76
CA PRO A 4 21.80 9.20 -8.83
C PRO A 4 21.09 10.09 -7.80
N ILE A 5 19.91 10.60 -8.15
CA ILE A 5 19.07 11.41 -7.26
C ILE A 5 17.83 10.59 -6.91
N HIS A 6 17.56 10.46 -5.61
CA HIS A 6 16.37 9.80 -5.09
C HIS A 6 15.47 10.82 -4.39
N VAL A 7 14.17 10.63 -4.51
CA VAL A 7 13.15 11.47 -3.89
C VAL A 7 12.43 10.65 -2.85
N TYR A 8 12.32 11.18 -1.63
CA TYR A 8 11.62 10.56 -0.51
C TYR A 8 10.56 11.50 0.02
N TYR A 9 9.45 10.94 0.50
CA TYR A 9 8.49 11.67 1.32
C TYR A 9 8.72 11.31 2.79
N GLN A 10 8.48 12.26 3.68
CA GLN A 10 8.59 12.08 5.12
C GLN A 10 7.25 12.47 5.75
N LEU A 11 6.78 11.61 6.65
CA LEU A 11 5.63 11.88 7.49
C LEU A 11 6.11 12.04 8.93
N GLU A 12 5.64 13.10 9.58
CA GLU A 12 5.88 13.34 11.01
C GLU A 12 4.59 13.07 11.78
N ASN A 13 4.73 12.67 13.05
CA ASN A 13 3.61 12.33 13.93
C ASN A 13 2.68 11.22 13.36
N PHE A 14 3.23 10.30 12.56
CA PHE A 14 2.50 9.16 12.00
C PHE A 14 3.05 7.83 12.55
N TYR A 15 2.34 7.25 13.52
CA TYR A 15 2.83 6.13 14.34
C TYR A 15 2.56 4.75 13.71
N GLN A 16 3.24 4.44 12.61
CA GLN A 16 3.12 3.14 11.92
C GLN A 16 3.60 1.94 12.75
N ASN A 17 4.32 2.17 13.84
CA ASN A 17 4.84 1.12 14.72
C ASN A 17 3.84 0.65 15.79
N HIS A 18 2.64 1.24 15.86
CA HIS A 18 1.63 0.82 16.80
C HIS A 18 1.23 -0.66 16.55
N ARG A 19 1.21 -1.50 17.60
CA ARG A 19 0.99 -2.96 17.46
C ARG A 19 -0.23 -3.31 16.63
N ARG A 20 -1.38 -2.67 16.89
CA ARG A 20 -2.62 -2.93 16.13
C ARG A 20 -2.50 -2.51 14.66
N TYR A 21 -1.79 -1.42 14.39
CA TYR A 21 -1.57 -0.93 13.03
C TYR A 21 -0.72 -1.94 12.24
N VAL A 22 0.41 -2.37 12.81
CA VAL A 22 1.32 -3.35 12.18
C VAL A 22 0.63 -4.70 11.94
N GLN A 23 -0.26 -5.13 12.85
CA GLN A 23 -0.97 -6.39 12.74
C GLN A 23 -2.14 -6.36 11.75
N SER A 24 -2.71 -5.19 11.46
CA SER A 24 -3.90 -5.03 10.62
C SER A 24 -3.56 -5.12 9.13
N ARG A 25 -3.35 -6.36 8.66
CA ARG A 25 -3.09 -6.72 7.25
C ARG A 25 -3.26 -8.24 7.03
N SER A 26 -3.55 -8.65 5.80
CA SER A 26 -3.58 -10.07 5.42
C SER A 26 -2.50 -10.41 4.39
N ASP A 27 -1.42 -11.06 4.84
CA ASP A 27 -0.31 -11.46 3.95
C ASP A 27 -0.74 -12.50 2.91
N GLN A 28 -1.76 -13.31 3.21
CA GLN A 28 -2.33 -14.27 2.26
C GLN A 28 -3.09 -13.54 1.13
N GLN A 29 -3.91 -12.54 1.48
CA GLN A 29 -4.61 -11.71 0.50
C GLN A 29 -3.64 -10.90 -0.37
N LEU A 30 -2.56 -10.38 0.23
CA LEU A 30 -1.54 -9.62 -0.49
C LEU A 30 -0.70 -10.48 -1.45
N ARG A 31 -0.74 -11.81 -1.30
CA ARG A 31 0.00 -12.76 -2.14
C ARG A 31 -0.86 -13.43 -3.20
N ASP A 32 -2.12 -13.72 -2.88
CA ASP A 32 -3.03 -14.49 -3.71
C ASP A 32 -4.35 -13.75 -3.93
N LYS A 33 -4.65 -13.41 -5.19
CA LYS A 33 -5.88 -12.73 -5.60
C LYS A 33 -7.15 -13.55 -5.33
N ASP A 34 -7.02 -14.86 -5.20
CA ASP A 34 -8.15 -15.77 -4.99
C ASP A 34 -8.38 -16.07 -3.50
N TYR A 35 -7.53 -15.54 -2.61
CA TYR A 35 -7.72 -15.63 -1.17
C TYR A 35 -8.87 -14.74 -0.69
N LYS A 36 -10.02 -15.36 -0.41
CA LYS A 36 -11.27 -14.66 -0.07
C LYS A 36 -11.97 -15.23 1.17
N ASP A 37 -11.25 -15.89 2.09
CA ASP A 37 -11.84 -16.36 3.35
C ASP A 37 -12.27 -15.16 4.21
N PRO A 38 -13.58 -14.90 4.38
CA PRO A 38 -14.05 -13.70 5.07
C PRO A 38 -13.69 -13.71 6.56
N LYS A 39 -13.69 -14.88 7.21
CA LYS A 39 -13.42 -14.99 8.65
C LYS A 39 -11.96 -14.71 8.95
N ALA A 40 -11.07 -15.28 8.13
CA ALA A 40 -9.64 -15.07 8.28
C ALA A 40 -9.24 -13.63 7.94
N VAL A 41 -9.82 -13.05 6.88
CA VAL A 41 -9.63 -11.64 6.51
C VAL A 41 -10.12 -10.70 7.62
N ALA A 42 -11.33 -10.90 8.15
CA ALA A 42 -11.86 -10.08 9.23
C ALA A 42 -10.97 -10.08 10.47
N LYS A 43 -10.46 -11.25 10.85
CA LYS A 43 -9.56 -11.38 12.00
C LYS A 43 -8.20 -10.70 11.78
N ALA A 44 -7.65 -10.78 10.58
CA ALA A 44 -6.32 -10.25 10.27
C ALA A 44 -6.32 -8.74 10.00
N CYS A 45 -7.42 -8.21 9.47
CA CYS A 45 -7.51 -6.84 8.97
C CYS A 45 -8.40 -5.91 9.78
N ASP A 46 -8.88 -6.33 10.97
CA ASP A 46 -9.66 -5.47 11.86
C ASP A 46 -8.97 -4.11 12.09
N PRO A 47 -9.70 -2.98 12.04
CA PRO A 47 -11.13 -2.85 11.70
C PRO A 47 -11.43 -2.78 10.19
N GLU A 48 -10.43 -2.58 9.33
CA GLU A 48 -10.60 -2.29 7.89
C GLU A 48 -10.62 -3.57 7.04
N ALA A 49 -11.52 -4.50 7.37
CA ALA A 49 -11.65 -5.76 6.64
C ALA A 49 -12.75 -5.75 5.57
N THR A 50 -13.85 -5.04 5.85
CA THR A 50 -15.05 -5.01 5.02
C THR A 50 -15.58 -3.60 4.87
N THR A 51 -16.23 -3.33 3.75
CA THR A 51 -17.02 -2.12 3.55
C THR A 51 -18.30 -2.13 4.39
N GLY A 52 -19.03 -1.00 4.43
CA GLY A 52 -20.29 -0.89 5.19
C GLY A 52 -21.40 -1.84 4.73
N ASP A 53 -21.38 -2.28 3.47
CA ASP A 53 -22.28 -3.29 2.88
C ASP A 53 -21.80 -4.74 3.12
N GLY A 54 -20.68 -4.94 3.81
CA GLY A 54 -20.14 -6.27 4.14
C GLY A 54 -19.26 -6.90 3.06
N SER A 55 -18.98 -6.19 1.96
CA SER A 55 -18.06 -6.66 0.93
C SER A 55 -16.60 -6.63 1.43
N LEU A 56 -15.80 -7.66 1.09
CA LEU A 56 -14.38 -7.68 1.46
C LEU A 56 -13.62 -6.53 0.79
N ILE A 57 -12.77 -5.85 1.57
CA ILE A 57 -11.81 -4.86 1.06
C ILE A 57 -10.55 -5.60 0.59
N VAL A 58 -10.03 -5.22 -0.57
CA VAL A 58 -8.74 -5.67 -1.08
C VAL A 58 -7.93 -4.44 -1.48
N PRO A 59 -6.66 -4.29 -1.06
CA PRO A 59 -6.06 -4.92 0.12
C PRO A 59 -6.72 -4.42 1.41
N CYS A 60 -6.98 -5.30 2.37
CA CYS A 60 -7.56 -4.97 3.66
C CYS A 60 -6.53 -4.49 4.69
N GLY A 61 -7.02 -3.87 5.76
CA GLY A 61 -6.27 -3.52 6.96
C GLY A 61 -5.77 -2.09 6.99
N LEU A 62 -5.45 -1.61 8.19
CA LEU A 62 -5.09 -0.20 8.44
C LEU A 62 -3.86 0.26 7.66
N ILE A 63 -2.90 -0.63 7.40
CA ILE A 63 -1.69 -0.29 6.64
C ILE A 63 -2.05 0.10 5.22
N ALA A 64 -2.88 -0.72 4.56
CA ALA A 64 -3.37 -0.42 3.22
C ALA A 64 -4.26 0.82 3.25
N TRP A 65 -5.23 0.86 4.17
CA TRP A 65 -6.23 1.93 4.28
C TRP A 65 -5.63 3.34 4.49
N SER A 66 -4.43 3.43 5.05
CA SER A 66 -3.74 4.70 5.28
C SER A 66 -2.61 4.96 4.28
N LEU A 67 -2.72 4.43 3.06
CA LEU A 67 -1.74 4.65 2.00
C LEU A 67 -1.59 6.14 1.69
N PHE A 68 -0.35 6.62 1.73
CA PHE A 68 -0.01 7.96 1.31
C PHE A 68 -0.39 8.20 -0.17
N ASN A 69 -1.18 9.24 -0.44
CA ASN A 69 -1.83 9.45 -1.73
C ASN A 69 -1.52 10.81 -2.40
N ASP A 70 -0.66 11.64 -1.82
CA ASP A 70 -0.25 12.88 -2.49
C ASP A 70 0.53 12.58 -3.77
N THR A 71 0.37 13.46 -4.75
CA THR A 71 1.07 13.39 -6.04
C THR A 71 1.95 14.62 -6.22
N TYR A 72 3.24 14.39 -6.47
CA TYR A 72 4.23 15.45 -6.69
C TYR A 72 4.61 15.58 -8.16
N ALA A 73 4.83 16.82 -8.60
CA ALA A 73 5.45 17.17 -9.87
C ALA A 73 6.63 18.11 -9.62
N PHE A 74 7.71 17.93 -10.37
CA PHE A 74 8.95 18.69 -10.17
C PHE A 74 9.26 19.55 -11.40
N SER A 75 9.79 20.75 -11.17
CA SER A 75 10.29 21.60 -12.24
C SER A 75 11.57 22.33 -11.83
N VAL A 76 12.47 22.51 -12.78
CA VAL A 76 13.71 23.29 -12.61
C VAL A 76 13.76 24.32 -13.74
N ASN A 77 13.91 25.60 -13.42
CA ASN A 77 13.90 26.69 -14.40
C ASN A 77 12.66 26.65 -15.33
N LYS A 78 11.47 26.39 -14.76
CA LYS A 78 10.19 26.24 -15.47
C LYS A 78 10.14 25.06 -16.45
N LYS A 79 11.11 24.16 -16.43
CA LYS A 79 11.10 22.92 -17.22
C LYS A 79 10.70 21.75 -16.32
N SER A 80 9.71 20.98 -16.75
CA SER A 80 9.25 19.79 -16.04
C SER A 80 10.35 18.75 -15.96
N VAL A 81 10.51 18.12 -14.79
CA VAL A 81 11.44 17.04 -14.55
C VAL A 81 10.64 15.75 -14.35
N THR A 82 10.85 14.78 -15.22
CA THR A 82 10.23 13.46 -15.11
C THR A 82 10.92 12.65 -14.02
N VAL A 83 10.14 12.15 -13.06
CA VAL A 83 10.63 11.25 -12.01
C VAL A 83 10.23 9.82 -12.38
N ASN A 84 11.21 8.91 -12.37
CA ASN A 84 10.94 7.49 -12.56
C ASN A 84 10.27 6.91 -11.30
N LYS A 85 9.07 6.34 -11.47
CA LYS A 85 8.31 5.67 -10.40
C LYS A 85 8.45 4.14 -10.41
N LYS A 86 9.18 3.58 -11.39
CA LYS A 86 9.42 2.14 -11.51
C LYS A 86 10.68 1.75 -10.74
N ASP A 87 10.73 0.49 -10.32
CA ASP A 87 11.89 -0.12 -9.65
C ASP A 87 12.35 0.59 -8.37
N ILE A 88 11.40 1.19 -7.66
CA ILE A 88 11.61 1.82 -6.34
C ILE A 88 11.38 0.85 -5.17
N ALA A 89 10.89 -0.36 -5.44
CA ALA A 89 10.66 -1.42 -4.47
C ALA A 89 11.70 -2.55 -4.62
N TRP A 90 11.98 -3.25 -3.52
CA TRP A 90 12.87 -4.40 -3.51
C TRP A 90 12.40 -5.51 -4.48
N ALA A 91 13.34 -6.17 -5.14
CA ALA A 91 13.04 -7.26 -6.08
C ALA A 91 12.32 -8.43 -5.38
N SER A 92 12.68 -8.75 -4.13
CA SER A 92 12.00 -9.78 -3.33
C SER A 92 10.52 -9.46 -3.09
N ASP A 93 10.20 -8.18 -2.88
CA ASP A 93 8.83 -7.75 -2.61
C ASP A 93 7.97 -7.88 -3.86
N LYS A 94 8.50 -7.43 -5.02
CA LYS A 94 7.83 -7.54 -6.32
C LYS A 94 7.68 -8.97 -6.82
N ASN A 95 8.68 -9.84 -6.59
CA ASN A 95 8.75 -11.14 -7.26
C ASN A 95 8.26 -12.31 -6.39
N SER A 96 8.16 -12.14 -5.07
CA SER A 96 7.90 -13.27 -4.17
C SER A 96 6.96 -12.95 -3.02
N LYS A 97 7.05 -11.75 -2.45
CA LYS A 97 6.26 -11.40 -1.28
C LYS A 97 4.81 -11.09 -1.62
N PHE A 98 4.61 -10.27 -2.67
CA PHE A 98 3.31 -9.76 -3.10
C PHE A 98 2.91 -10.34 -4.46
N GLY A 99 1.63 -10.58 -4.65
CA GLY A 99 1.08 -11.08 -5.91
C GLY A 99 1.01 -9.98 -6.96
N SER A 100 1.55 -10.23 -8.16
CA SER A 100 1.54 -9.28 -9.28
C SER A 100 0.15 -9.01 -9.88
N ASN A 101 -0.85 -9.80 -9.47
CA ASN A 101 -2.22 -9.75 -9.94
C ASN A 101 -3.23 -9.42 -8.81
N VAL A 102 -2.76 -8.89 -7.68
CA VAL A 102 -3.60 -8.41 -6.58
C VAL A 102 -3.82 -6.91 -6.75
N PHE A 103 -5.05 -6.51 -7.04
CA PHE A 103 -5.42 -5.10 -7.27
C PHE A 103 -6.50 -4.64 -6.29
N PRO A 104 -6.60 -3.32 -6.02
CA PRO A 104 -7.60 -2.81 -5.12
C PRO A 104 -9.04 -3.11 -5.57
N VAL A 105 -9.86 -3.61 -4.66
CA VAL A 105 -11.29 -3.88 -4.84
C VAL A 105 -12.01 -3.40 -3.58
N ASN A 106 -13.10 -2.64 -3.77
CA ASN A 106 -13.89 -2.07 -2.66
C ASN A 106 -13.07 -1.24 -1.67
N PHE A 107 -12.00 -0.62 -2.14
CA PHE A 107 -11.04 0.10 -1.33
C PHE A 107 -11.30 1.61 -1.40
N GLN A 108 -11.58 2.23 -0.26
CA GLN A 108 -11.83 3.68 -0.11
C GLN A 108 -12.77 4.26 -1.20
N LYS A 109 -13.88 3.56 -1.46
CA LYS A 109 -14.96 4.02 -2.33
C LYS A 109 -15.92 4.94 -1.58
#